data_AF-A0A3D5UW79-F1
#
_entry.id   AF-A0A3D5UW79-F1
#
_cell.length_a   1.000
_cell.length_b   1.000
_cell.length_c   1.000
_cell.angle_alpha   90.00
_cell.angle_beta   90.00
_cell.angle_gamma   90.00
#
_symmetry.space_group_name_H-M   'P 1'
#
loop_
_entity.id
_entity.type
_entity.pdbx_description
1 polymer ?
#
loop_
_entity_poly.entity_id
_entity_poly.type
_entity_poly.pdbx_seq_one_letter_code
_entity_poly.pdbx_strand_id
1 'polypeptide(L)'
;IKRGGALGVKEIVFGMAHRGRLNVLTNVMSKPYRAVFHEFKGGSSTPEDVDGSGDVKYHLGASSDREFDGNKVHLSLTANPSHLEIVDPVVLGKARAKQDQHHDRQRGTVIPLLIHGDAAFAGQGIVAECLGLSDLKGHRTGGSIHFIVNNQIGFTTSPINSRSSPYPSDVAKMVQAPIFHVNGDDPEAVVHAAKIATEFRQRFNKPVVIDMFCYRRFGHNEGDDPSMTQPLMYEKIKGHPTTLQIYSKRLIEGGLMSAEEVEERVAAFRAQLEEDFEAVSTFRPNKADWLDGRWSGLSKAEGEARRGETAVEIRKLKEIGRKITEVPDDFHIHKTVQRFMDNRRKAIETGENIDWSTAEALAFGSLLDEGIKVRLSGQDSERGTFVQRHSVLNDQKTEDRYVPLNNISDEQAEYEVINSMLSEAAVLGFEYGYSLAEPNALVLWEAQFGDFANGAQVVIDQFISSGERKWLRMSGLVMLLPHGYEGQGPEHSSARLERYLQMCAEDNMQVANCTTPMNYFHILRRQMHRNFRKPLILMTPKSLLRHKRAVSTLKEFGPGSSFHRVLWDDA
;
A
#
# COMPACT_ATOMS: atom_id res chain seq x y z
N ILE A 1 19.80 5.19 -5.55
CA ILE A 1 19.51 6.65 -5.60
C ILE A 1 20.26 7.32 -6.75
N LYS A 2 21.56 7.60 -6.63
CA LYS A 2 22.38 8.27 -7.66
C LYS A 2 22.16 7.76 -9.09
N ARG A 3 22.33 6.45 -9.31
CA ARG A 3 22.15 5.85 -10.65
C ARG A 3 20.70 5.95 -11.14
N GLY A 4 19.72 5.78 -10.27
CA GLY A 4 18.31 5.95 -10.60
C GLY A 4 18.00 7.39 -11.04
N GLY A 5 18.48 8.39 -10.30
CA GLY A 5 18.31 9.80 -10.65
C GLY A 5 18.86 10.12 -12.04
N ALA A 6 20.07 9.64 -12.35
CA ALA A 6 20.67 9.78 -13.69
C ALA A 6 19.88 9.05 -14.81
N LEU A 7 18.97 8.14 -14.47
CA LEU A 7 18.10 7.41 -15.39
C LEU A 7 16.64 7.91 -15.34
N GLY A 8 16.40 9.10 -14.77
CA GLY A 8 15.08 9.75 -14.75
C GLY A 8 14.17 9.36 -13.59
N VAL A 9 14.67 8.62 -12.59
CA VAL A 9 13.92 8.32 -11.36
C VAL A 9 13.78 9.60 -10.55
N LYS A 10 12.53 9.97 -10.24
CA LYS A 10 12.18 11.12 -9.41
C LYS A 10 11.96 10.74 -7.96
N GLU A 11 11.45 9.53 -7.71
CA GLU A 11 11.16 9.08 -6.35
C GLU A 11 11.55 7.63 -6.10
N ILE A 12 11.93 7.33 -4.85
CA ILE A 12 12.12 5.96 -4.37
C ILE A 12 11.26 5.77 -3.13
N VAL A 13 10.30 4.86 -3.24
CA VAL A 13 9.50 4.42 -2.10
C VAL A 13 10.11 3.13 -1.59
N PHE A 14 10.46 3.05 -0.32
CA PHE A 14 11.06 1.83 0.21
C PHE A 14 10.43 1.32 1.49
N GLY A 15 10.44 0.00 1.62
CA GLY A 15 10.06 -0.75 2.81
C GLY A 15 11.28 -1.47 3.35
N MET A 16 11.40 -1.54 4.66
CA MET A 16 12.49 -2.30 5.26
C MET A 16 12.13 -2.84 6.64
N ALA A 17 12.70 -3.99 6.97
CA ALA A 17 12.68 -4.54 8.31
C ALA A 17 13.55 -3.72 9.30
N HIS A 18 13.75 -4.24 10.51
CA HIS A 18 14.53 -3.61 11.58
C HIS A 18 16.04 -3.50 11.28
N ARG A 19 16.60 -4.44 10.49
CA ARG A 19 18.05 -4.57 10.30
C ARG A 19 18.64 -3.35 9.59
N GLY A 20 19.51 -2.61 10.27
CA GLY A 20 20.17 -1.44 9.71
C GLY A 20 19.25 -0.22 9.52
N ARG A 21 18.01 -0.24 10.04
CA ARG A 21 17.06 0.85 9.80
C ARG A 21 17.51 2.20 10.34
N LEU A 22 18.11 2.25 11.53
CA LEU A 22 18.66 3.50 12.08
C LEU A 22 19.79 4.06 11.20
N ASN A 23 20.59 3.17 10.60
CA ASN A 23 21.62 3.57 9.64
C ASN A 23 20.98 4.15 8.37
N VAL A 24 19.93 3.53 7.83
CA VAL A 24 19.19 4.07 6.68
C VAL A 24 18.55 5.42 7.02
N LEU A 25 17.90 5.55 8.19
CA LEU A 25 17.30 6.82 8.63
C LEU A 25 18.32 7.96 8.69
N THR A 26 19.49 7.70 9.27
CA THR A 26 20.52 8.74 9.46
C THR A 26 21.32 8.99 8.18
N ASN A 27 21.95 7.94 7.65
CA ASN A 27 22.91 8.06 6.53
C ASN A 27 22.25 8.13 5.16
N VAL A 28 21.01 7.63 4.98
CA VAL A 28 20.31 7.65 3.70
C VAL A 28 19.19 8.68 3.70
N MET A 29 18.39 8.75 4.76
CA MET A 29 17.27 9.70 4.87
C MET A 29 17.64 11.04 5.49
N SER A 30 18.87 11.23 5.97
CA SER A 30 19.32 12.49 6.62
C SER A 30 18.51 12.86 7.86
N LYS A 31 17.94 11.87 8.58
CA LYS A 31 17.39 12.11 9.92
C LYS A 31 18.55 12.51 10.85
N PRO A 32 18.48 13.66 11.54
CA PRO A 32 19.55 14.11 12.44
C PRO A 32 19.80 13.12 13.58
N TYR A 33 21.07 12.88 13.97
CA TYR A 33 21.39 11.96 15.07
C TYR A 33 20.79 12.44 16.39
N ARG A 34 20.81 13.75 16.67
CA ARG A 34 20.15 14.33 17.85
C ARG A 34 18.66 13.96 17.99
N ALA A 35 17.95 13.83 16.87
CA ALA A 35 16.54 13.41 16.88
C ALA A 35 16.41 11.94 17.28
N VAL A 36 17.29 11.08 16.74
CA VAL A 36 17.36 9.67 17.15
C VAL A 36 17.73 9.54 18.63
N PHE A 37 18.72 10.28 19.11
CA PHE A 37 19.11 10.26 20.53
C PHE A 37 18.00 10.77 21.45
N HIS A 38 17.25 11.80 21.04
CA HIS A 38 16.08 12.29 21.78
C HIS A 38 15.03 11.19 21.97
N GLU A 39 14.71 10.46 20.89
CA GLU A 39 13.83 9.28 20.96
C GLU A 39 14.41 8.19 21.88
N PHE A 40 15.74 7.97 21.87
CA PHE A 40 16.39 7.03 22.77
C PHE A 40 16.32 7.41 24.25
N LYS A 41 16.31 8.70 24.59
CA LYS A 41 16.08 9.21 25.96
C LYS A 41 14.60 9.21 26.39
N GLY A 42 13.69 8.71 25.56
CA GLY A 42 12.25 8.65 25.85
C GLY A 42 11.45 9.86 25.38
N GLY A 43 12.08 10.77 24.62
CA GLY A 43 11.38 11.89 23.99
C GLY A 43 10.48 11.44 22.85
N SER A 44 9.42 12.21 22.57
CA SER A 44 8.50 11.92 21.47
C SER A 44 9.15 12.24 20.12
N SER A 45 8.79 11.46 19.10
CA SER A 45 9.14 11.75 17.70
C SER A 45 8.24 12.83 17.07
N THR A 46 7.13 13.17 17.74
CA THR A 46 6.17 14.19 17.32
C THR A 46 6.13 15.34 18.34
N PRO A 47 5.73 16.55 17.92
CA PRO A 47 5.42 17.65 18.83
C PRO A 47 4.40 17.26 19.92
N GLU A 48 4.44 17.94 21.07
CA GLU A 48 3.60 17.61 22.25
C GLU A 48 2.09 17.79 22.00
N ASP A 49 1.71 18.63 21.04
CA ASP A 49 0.33 18.93 20.63
C ASP A 49 -0.26 17.90 19.65
N VAL A 50 0.50 16.85 19.30
CA VAL A 50 0.09 15.80 18.38
C VAL A 50 -0.41 14.56 19.12
N ASP A 51 -1.73 14.35 19.09
CA ASP A 51 -2.35 13.10 19.56
C ASP A 51 -1.96 11.90 18.68
N GLY A 52 -1.33 10.89 19.28
CA GLY A 52 -1.04 9.58 18.69
C GLY A 52 -0.44 8.64 19.74
N SER A 53 -0.67 7.33 19.62
CA SER A 53 -0.05 6.35 20.54
C SER A 53 1.46 6.22 20.29
N GLY A 54 1.93 6.67 19.13
CA GLY A 54 3.26 6.39 18.61
C GLY A 54 3.44 4.91 18.25
N ASP A 55 4.66 4.58 17.86
CA ASP A 55 5.15 3.22 17.65
C ASP A 55 6.62 3.17 18.06
N VAL A 56 7.22 1.99 18.14
CA VAL A 56 8.66 1.88 18.41
C VAL A 56 9.48 2.59 17.32
N LYS A 57 10.62 3.14 17.74
CA LYS A 57 11.44 4.13 16.99
C LYS A 57 11.81 3.68 15.57
N TYR A 58 11.98 2.37 15.38
CA TYR A 58 12.31 1.73 14.11
C TYR A 58 11.08 1.30 13.28
N HIS A 59 9.87 1.74 13.60
CA HIS A 59 8.67 1.55 12.77
C HIS A 59 8.21 2.83 12.07
N LEU A 60 8.67 3.99 12.53
CA LEU A 60 8.28 5.27 11.97
C LEU A 60 8.77 5.42 10.53
N GLY A 61 7.91 5.98 9.68
CA GLY A 61 8.25 6.38 8.33
C GLY A 61 9.09 7.66 8.32
N ALA A 62 9.75 7.93 7.20
CA ALA A 62 10.52 9.15 6.99
C ALA A 62 10.42 9.58 5.54
N SER A 63 10.58 10.87 5.27
CA SER A 63 10.69 11.41 3.93
C SER A 63 11.85 12.40 3.87
N SER A 64 12.59 12.40 2.77
CA SER A 64 13.64 13.38 2.52
C SER A 64 13.99 13.46 1.06
N ASP A 65 14.60 14.57 0.65
CA ASP A 65 15.12 14.74 -0.70
C ASP A 65 16.64 14.53 -0.69
N ARG A 66 17.14 13.88 -1.75
CA ARG A 66 18.57 13.75 -2.00
C ARG A 66 18.93 14.27 -3.37
N GLU A 67 20.02 15.01 -3.46
CA GLU A 67 20.54 15.52 -4.71
C GLU A 67 21.90 14.89 -5.03
N PHE A 68 22.04 14.37 -6.25
CA PHE A 68 23.29 13.83 -6.76
C PHE A 68 23.47 14.23 -8.22
N ASP A 69 24.61 14.82 -8.55
CA ASP A 69 24.96 15.25 -9.92
C ASP A 69 23.83 16.09 -10.58
N GLY A 70 23.20 17.00 -9.81
CA GLY A 70 22.08 17.83 -10.25
C GLY A 70 20.71 17.12 -10.34
N ASN A 71 20.64 15.84 -10.00
CA ASN A 71 19.38 15.07 -9.97
C ASN A 71 18.83 15.02 -8.55
N LYS A 72 17.67 15.64 -8.34
CA LYS A 72 16.92 15.57 -7.08
C LYS A 72 15.98 14.36 -7.09
N VAL A 73 16.14 13.47 -6.10
CA VAL A 73 15.33 12.26 -5.91
C VAL A 73 14.65 12.33 -4.54
N HIS A 74 13.33 12.25 -4.53
CA HIS A 74 12.55 12.15 -3.29
C HIS A 74 12.61 10.71 -2.74
N LEU A 75 12.86 10.59 -1.44
CA LEU A 75 12.91 9.33 -0.73
C LEU A 75 11.75 9.25 0.25
N SER A 76 11.04 8.12 0.26
CA SER A 76 9.95 7.88 1.21
C SER A 76 10.05 6.47 1.81
N LEU A 77 10.41 6.41 3.08
CA LEU A 77 10.40 5.19 3.89
C LEU A 77 9.00 4.99 4.47
N THR A 78 8.37 3.87 4.12
CA THR A 78 7.05 3.51 4.63
C THR A 78 7.14 3.02 6.07
N ALA A 79 6.19 3.46 6.90
CA ALA A 79 6.04 2.96 8.26
C ALA A 79 5.54 1.50 8.24
N ASN A 80 6.00 0.67 9.16
CA ASN A 80 5.68 -0.76 9.15
C ASN A 80 5.60 -1.34 10.56
N PRO A 81 4.77 -2.38 10.77
CA PRO A 81 4.76 -3.11 12.03
C PRO A 81 5.97 -4.08 12.11
N SER A 82 6.08 -4.78 13.23
CA SER A 82 7.08 -5.85 13.43
C SER A 82 6.87 -7.08 12.55
N HIS A 83 5.66 -7.26 12.02
CA HIS A 83 5.31 -8.39 11.15
C HIS A 83 6.13 -8.25 9.87
N LEU A 84 7.16 -9.09 9.70
CA LEU A 84 8.13 -8.92 8.61
C LEU A 84 7.45 -9.07 7.24
N GLU A 85 7.96 -8.34 6.25
CA GLU A 85 7.53 -8.36 4.85
C GLU A 85 6.10 -7.86 4.56
N ILE A 86 5.21 -7.70 5.56
CA ILE A 86 3.83 -7.22 5.34
C ILE A 86 3.75 -5.79 4.79
N VAL A 87 4.84 -5.02 4.91
CA VAL A 87 4.94 -3.66 4.35
C VAL A 87 5.17 -3.67 2.83
N ASP A 88 5.68 -4.77 2.28
CA ASP A 88 6.03 -4.89 0.87
C ASP A 88 4.86 -4.51 -0.06
N PRO A 89 3.65 -5.09 0.08
CA PRO A 89 2.54 -4.70 -0.78
C PRO A 89 2.13 -3.23 -0.58
N VAL A 90 2.23 -2.70 0.63
CA VAL A 90 1.94 -1.29 0.94
C VAL A 90 2.90 -0.35 0.19
N VAL A 91 4.19 -0.70 0.12
CA VAL A 91 5.19 0.06 -0.65
C VAL A 91 4.90 -0.02 -2.14
N LEU A 92 4.54 -1.20 -2.66
CA LEU A 92 4.17 -1.37 -4.08
C LEU A 92 2.95 -0.52 -4.45
N GLY A 93 1.90 -0.54 -3.62
CA GLY A 93 0.70 0.27 -3.82
C GLY A 93 0.97 1.77 -3.75
N LYS A 94 1.77 2.21 -2.78
CA LYS A 94 2.19 3.61 -2.63
C LYS A 94 3.02 4.08 -3.84
N ALA A 95 3.93 3.24 -4.32
CA ALA A 95 4.70 3.52 -5.53
C ALA A 95 3.80 3.61 -6.76
N ARG A 96 2.82 2.71 -6.90
CA ARG A 96 1.86 2.73 -8.00
C ARG A 96 1.06 4.03 -8.04
N ALA A 97 0.49 4.45 -6.91
CA ALA A 97 -0.25 5.72 -6.82
C ALA A 97 0.62 6.92 -7.23
N LYS A 98 1.88 6.97 -6.78
CA LYS A 98 2.82 8.02 -7.18
C LYS A 98 3.17 7.99 -8.67
N GLN A 99 3.29 6.81 -9.28
CA GLN A 99 3.46 6.70 -10.74
C GLN A 99 2.24 7.26 -11.49
N ASP A 100 1.04 7.00 -10.97
CA ASP A 100 -0.20 7.57 -11.53
C ASP A 100 -0.29 9.08 -11.34
N GLN A 101 0.24 9.63 -10.24
CA GLN A 101 0.40 11.08 -10.03
C GLN A 101 1.39 11.73 -11.00
N HIS A 102 2.43 11.01 -11.40
CA HIS A 102 3.39 11.48 -12.41
C HIS A 102 2.90 11.27 -13.85
N HIS A 103 1.69 10.73 -14.05
CA HIS A 103 1.18 10.30 -15.35
C HIS A 103 2.15 9.33 -16.07
N ASP A 104 2.95 8.58 -15.30
CA ASP A 104 3.99 7.71 -15.82
C ASP A 104 3.42 6.33 -16.14
N ARG A 105 2.96 6.13 -17.38
CA ARG A 105 2.43 4.85 -17.84
C ARG A 105 3.52 3.78 -18.05
N GLN A 106 4.80 4.17 -18.17
CA GLN A 106 5.94 3.25 -18.32
C GLN A 106 6.46 2.75 -16.96
N ARG A 107 6.08 3.42 -15.87
CA ARG A 107 6.42 3.06 -14.48
C ARG A 107 7.92 3.17 -14.18
N GLY A 108 8.61 4.07 -14.87
CA GLY A 108 10.04 4.35 -14.76
C GLY A 108 10.44 5.45 -13.75
N THR A 109 9.53 6.34 -13.34
CA THR A 109 9.88 7.54 -12.55
C THR A 109 9.89 7.28 -11.04
N VAL A 110 9.23 6.23 -10.57
CA VAL A 110 9.20 5.84 -9.15
C VAL A 110 9.67 4.39 -9.03
N ILE A 111 10.68 4.16 -8.19
CA ILE A 111 11.19 2.81 -7.91
C ILE A 111 10.70 2.35 -6.52
N PRO A 112 10.01 1.21 -6.43
CA PRO A 112 9.86 0.48 -5.17
C PRO A 112 11.17 -0.23 -4.83
N LEU A 113 11.74 0.03 -3.65
CA LEU A 113 12.90 -0.68 -3.10
C LEU A 113 12.50 -1.40 -1.81
N LEU A 114 12.63 -2.72 -1.78
CA LEU A 114 12.24 -3.54 -0.64
C LEU A 114 13.49 -4.17 -0.02
N ILE A 115 13.71 -3.94 1.28
CA ILE A 115 14.89 -4.40 2.00
C ILE A 115 14.48 -5.47 3.03
N HIS A 116 15.00 -6.67 2.83
CA HIS A 116 14.53 -7.87 3.50
C HIS A 116 15.61 -8.47 4.41
N GLY A 117 15.18 -9.29 5.38
CA GLY A 117 16.06 -10.27 6.02
C GLY A 117 16.01 -11.60 5.25
N ASP A 118 17.10 -12.37 5.24
CA ASP A 118 17.17 -13.65 4.52
C ASP A 118 16.10 -14.65 4.94
N ALA A 119 15.92 -14.85 6.25
CA ALA A 119 14.92 -15.81 6.75
C ALA A 119 13.48 -15.38 6.43
N ALA A 120 13.19 -14.09 6.53
CA ALA A 120 11.84 -13.57 6.29
C ALA A 120 11.49 -13.54 4.80
N PHE A 121 12.44 -13.15 3.94
CA PHE A 121 12.27 -13.21 2.49
C PHE A 121 11.93 -14.62 1.98
N ALA A 122 12.58 -15.64 2.55
CA ALA A 122 12.34 -17.03 2.19
C ALA A 122 11.07 -17.64 2.82
N GLY A 123 10.66 -17.14 3.99
CA GLY A 123 9.62 -17.78 4.81
C GLY A 123 8.25 -17.12 4.80
N GLN A 124 8.14 -15.82 4.49
CA GLN A 124 6.86 -15.11 4.49
C GLN A 124 6.17 -15.19 3.12
N GLY A 125 4.99 -15.80 3.06
CA GLY A 125 4.23 -15.98 1.82
C GLY A 125 3.89 -14.68 1.08
N ILE A 126 3.77 -13.57 1.82
CA ILE A 126 3.49 -12.24 1.25
C ILE A 126 4.55 -11.80 0.23
N VAL A 127 5.80 -12.27 0.36
CA VAL A 127 6.89 -11.97 -0.58
C VAL A 127 6.61 -12.60 -1.94
N ALA A 128 6.21 -13.87 -1.94
CA ALA A 128 5.82 -14.58 -3.15
C ALA A 128 4.57 -13.95 -3.79
N GLU A 129 3.59 -13.55 -2.98
CA GLU A 129 2.41 -12.83 -3.47
C GLU A 129 2.79 -11.50 -4.14
N CYS A 130 3.67 -10.70 -3.53
CA CYS A 130 4.15 -9.43 -4.10
C CYS A 130 4.91 -9.62 -5.41
N LEU A 131 5.75 -10.66 -5.50
CA LEU A 131 6.42 -11.03 -6.75
C LEU A 131 5.40 -11.42 -7.81
N GLY A 132 4.37 -12.20 -7.45
CA GLY A 132 3.27 -12.58 -8.34
C GLY A 132 2.50 -11.39 -8.91
N LEU A 133 2.33 -10.31 -8.14
CA LEU A 133 1.69 -9.07 -8.59
C LEU A 133 2.53 -8.24 -9.58
N SER A 134 3.84 -8.48 -9.65
CA SER A 134 4.81 -7.55 -10.24
C SER A 134 4.60 -7.16 -11.70
N ASP A 135 3.99 -8.04 -12.50
CA ASP A 135 3.71 -7.82 -13.93
C ASP A 135 2.22 -7.73 -14.27
N LEU A 136 1.34 -7.95 -13.28
CA LEU A 136 -0.10 -7.97 -13.50
C LEU A 136 -0.64 -6.56 -13.78
N LYS A 137 -1.54 -6.45 -14.77
CA LYS A 137 -2.26 -5.21 -15.03
C LYS A 137 -2.99 -4.77 -13.74
N GLY A 138 -3.00 -3.46 -13.47
CA GLY A 138 -3.56 -2.91 -12.23
C GLY A 138 -2.61 -2.89 -11.04
N HIS A 139 -1.62 -3.79 -10.96
CA HIS A 139 -0.68 -3.91 -9.83
C HIS A 139 0.79 -3.68 -10.20
N ARG A 140 1.17 -3.84 -11.48
CA ARG A 140 2.55 -3.63 -11.92
C ARG A 140 3.07 -2.23 -11.59
N THR A 141 4.30 -2.17 -11.11
CA THR A 141 5.02 -0.94 -10.72
C THR A 141 6.29 -0.71 -11.56
N GLY A 142 6.46 -1.42 -12.68
CA GLY A 142 7.68 -1.35 -13.50
C GLY A 142 8.86 -2.10 -12.88
N GLY A 143 8.59 -3.09 -12.02
CA GLY A 143 9.60 -3.86 -11.30
C GLY A 143 10.07 -3.19 -10.00
N SER A 144 10.14 -3.99 -8.94
CA SER A 144 10.74 -3.64 -7.65
C SER A 144 12.20 -4.08 -7.58
N ILE A 145 13.02 -3.32 -6.84
CA ILE A 145 14.36 -3.77 -6.46
C ILE A 145 14.25 -4.41 -5.07
N HIS A 146 14.68 -5.67 -4.94
CA HIS A 146 14.72 -6.39 -3.68
C HIS A 146 16.16 -6.48 -3.20
N PHE A 147 16.44 -6.05 -1.98
CA PHE A 147 17.76 -6.09 -1.37
C PHE A 147 17.71 -6.96 -0.11
N ILE A 148 18.27 -8.17 -0.18
CA ILE A 148 18.29 -9.10 0.95
C ILE A 148 19.57 -8.85 1.75
N VAL A 149 19.40 -8.47 3.02
CA VAL A 149 20.48 -8.42 4.00
C VAL A 149 20.69 -9.83 4.54
N ASN A 150 21.42 -10.65 3.79
CA ASN A 150 21.63 -12.05 4.09
C ASN A 150 22.77 -12.22 5.09
N ASN A 151 22.44 -12.01 6.37
CA ASN A 151 23.36 -12.19 7.49
C ASN A 151 23.49 -13.66 7.93
N GLN A 152 22.84 -14.57 7.19
CA GLN A 152 22.90 -16.02 7.35
C GLN A 152 22.30 -16.51 8.67
N ILE A 153 21.38 -15.77 9.31
CA ILE A 153 20.72 -16.19 10.55
C ILE A 153 19.39 -15.48 10.81
N GLY A 154 18.31 -16.26 10.94
CA GLY A 154 17.00 -15.78 11.37
C GLY A 154 16.81 -15.94 12.87
N PHE A 155 16.94 -14.87 13.66
CA PHE A 155 16.98 -14.96 15.13
C PHE A 155 18.11 -15.91 15.61
N THR A 156 17.78 -17.16 15.95
CA THR A 156 18.72 -18.24 16.31
C THR A 156 18.80 -19.35 15.24
N THR A 157 17.94 -19.30 14.22
CA THR A 157 17.77 -20.35 13.22
C THR A 157 18.78 -20.23 12.09
N SER A 158 19.54 -21.29 11.85
CA SER A 158 20.49 -21.38 10.73
C SER A 158 19.78 -21.50 9.37
N PRO A 159 20.45 -21.10 8.26
CA PRO A 159 19.93 -21.18 6.90
C PRO A 159 19.30 -22.52 6.53
N ILE A 160 19.99 -23.62 6.84
CA ILE A 160 19.55 -25.01 6.57
C ILE A 160 18.21 -25.38 7.22
N ASN A 161 17.84 -24.68 8.30
CA ASN A 161 16.58 -24.88 9.03
C ASN A 161 15.52 -23.82 8.70
N SER A 162 15.86 -22.81 7.89
CA SER A 162 14.97 -21.67 7.59
C SER A 162 14.30 -21.76 6.22
N ARG A 163 14.80 -22.61 5.32
CA ARG A 163 14.36 -22.72 3.93
C ARG A 163 14.74 -24.05 3.31
N SER A 164 14.04 -24.43 2.24
CA SER A 164 14.23 -25.71 1.53
C SER A 164 15.08 -25.61 0.26
N SER A 165 15.76 -24.48 0.05
CA SER A 165 16.61 -24.24 -1.11
C SER A 165 17.93 -23.55 -0.71
N PRO A 166 18.97 -23.58 -1.55
CA PRO A 166 20.29 -23.03 -1.18
C PRO A 166 20.24 -21.54 -0.84
N TYR A 167 19.49 -20.74 -1.59
CA TYR A 167 19.48 -19.28 -1.46
C TYR A 167 18.14 -18.75 -0.95
N PRO A 168 18.11 -17.74 -0.07
CA PRO A 168 16.86 -17.10 0.32
C PRO A 168 16.17 -16.46 -0.90
N SER A 169 16.95 -15.98 -1.86
CA SER A 169 16.50 -15.36 -3.10
C SER A 169 15.78 -16.31 -4.08
N ASP A 170 15.78 -17.63 -3.84
CA ASP A 170 15.15 -18.60 -4.75
C ASP A 170 13.64 -18.40 -4.91
N VAL A 171 12.96 -17.77 -3.95
CA VAL A 171 11.54 -17.37 -4.08
C VAL A 171 11.32 -16.51 -5.33
N ALA A 172 12.28 -15.65 -5.68
CA ALA A 172 12.18 -14.74 -6.83
C ALA A 172 12.24 -15.45 -8.20
N LYS A 173 12.67 -16.72 -8.23
CA LYS A 173 12.68 -17.53 -9.46
C LYS A 173 11.28 -17.78 -10.01
N MET A 174 10.22 -17.70 -9.17
CA MET A 174 8.83 -17.88 -9.61
C MET A 174 8.39 -16.90 -10.70
N VAL A 175 9.01 -15.71 -10.75
CA VAL A 175 8.77 -14.68 -11.78
C VAL A 175 9.99 -14.45 -12.67
N GLN A 176 10.96 -15.37 -12.65
CA GLN A 176 12.20 -15.29 -13.43
C GLN A 176 12.98 -13.98 -13.22
N ALA A 177 12.93 -13.40 -12.02
CA ALA A 177 13.71 -12.21 -11.69
C ALA A 177 15.22 -12.54 -11.66
N PRO A 178 16.10 -11.70 -12.23
CA PRO A 178 17.53 -11.88 -12.07
C PRO A 178 17.94 -11.68 -10.61
N ILE A 179 18.93 -12.47 -10.19
CA ILE A 179 19.46 -12.50 -8.84
C ILE A 179 20.97 -12.25 -8.90
N PHE A 180 21.43 -11.21 -8.20
CA PHE A 180 22.83 -10.90 -8.02
C PHE A 180 23.25 -11.29 -6.60
N HIS A 181 24.07 -12.34 -6.46
CA HIS A 181 24.70 -12.65 -5.18
C HIS A 181 25.99 -11.85 -5.06
N VAL A 182 26.19 -11.16 -3.94
CA VAL A 182 27.35 -10.29 -3.74
C VAL A 182 27.87 -10.38 -2.30
N ASN A 183 29.20 -10.34 -2.15
CA ASN A 183 29.84 -10.34 -0.85
C ASN A 183 29.77 -8.94 -0.21
N GLY A 184 29.16 -8.84 0.96
CA GLY A 184 29.01 -7.60 1.72
C GLY A 184 30.33 -7.03 2.25
N ASP A 185 31.40 -7.83 2.33
CA ASP A 185 32.75 -7.36 2.65
C ASP A 185 33.51 -6.74 1.45
N ASP A 186 32.89 -6.71 0.26
CA ASP A 186 33.36 -5.95 -0.90
C ASP A 186 32.37 -4.83 -1.27
N PRO A 187 32.49 -3.63 -0.65
CA PRO A 187 31.59 -2.52 -0.89
C PRO A 187 31.55 -2.06 -2.36
N GLU A 188 32.65 -2.19 -3.11
CA GLU A 188 32.69 -1.82 -4.54
C GLU A 188 31.82 -2.77 -5.36
N ALA A 189 31.90 -4.07 -5.10
CA ALA A 189 31.06 -5.08 -5.74
C ALA A 189 29.57 -4.87 -5.41
N VAL A 190 29.24 -4.54 -4.16
CA VAL A 190 27.85 -4.23 -3.74
C VAL A 190 27.32 -3.01 -4.51
N VAL A 191 28.12 -1.95 -4.62
CA VAL A 191 27.76 -0.76 -5.41
C VAL A 191 27.59 -1.11 -6.89
N HIS A 192 28.44 -1.97 -7.44
CA HIS A 192 28.33 -2.41 -8.83
C HIS A 192 27.06 -3.23 -9.08
N ALA A 193 26.74 -4.20 -8.21
CA ALA A 193 25.50 -4.97 -8.27
C ALA A 193 24.26 -4.07 -8.19
N ALA A 194 24.27 -3.07 -7.28
CA ALA A 194 23.18 -2.10 -7.17
C ALA A 194 23.01 -1.23 -8.42
N LYS A 195 24.11 -0.84 -9.08
CA LYS A 195 24.07 -0.11 -10.36
C LYS A 195 23.44 -0.96 -11.45
N ILE A 196 23.91 -2.20 -11.64
CA ILE A 196 23.37 -3.12 -12.66
C ILE A 196 21.90 -3.42 -12.39
N ALA A 197 21.52 -3.71 -11.15
CA ALA A 197 20.13 -3.98 -10.81
C ALA A 197 19.22 -2.78 -11.13
N THR A 198 19.67 -1.56 -10.82
CA THR A 198 18.93 -0.34 -11.15
C THR A 198 18.77 -0.18 -12.66
N GLU A 199 19.83 -0.40 -13.44
CA GLU A 199 19.81 -0.31 -14.90
C GLU A 199 18.93 -1.39 -15.53
N PHE A 200 19.01 -2.62 -15.03
CA PHE A 200 18.15 -3.73 -15.45
C PHE A 200 16.68 -3.37 -15.24
N ARG A 201 16.33 -2.93 -14.02
CA ARG A 201 14.96 -2.53 -13.69
C ARG A 201 14.49 -1.41 -14.62
N GLN A 202 15.27 -0.35 -14.80
CA GLN A 202 14.90 0.77 -15.69
C GLN A 202 14.76 0.36 -17.16
N ARG A 203 15.54 -0.61 -17.63
CA ARG A 203 15.52 -1.06 -19.03
C ARG A 203 14.40 -2.05 -19.32
N PHE A 204 14.15 -2.99 -18.41
CA PHE A 204 13.26 -4.12 -18.64
C PHE A 204 11.93 -4.04 -17.89
N ASN A 205 11.79 -3.11 -16.94
CA ASN A 205 10.61 -2.94 -16.11
C ASN A 205 10.18 -4.22 -15.36
N LYS A 206 11.17 -5.00 -14.90
CA LYS A 206 10.99 -6.26 -14.18
C LYS A 206 11.63 -6.20 -12.78
N PRO A 207 11.13 -7.00 -11.81
CA PRO A 207 11.79 -7.12 -10.52
C PRO A 207 13.22 -7.63 -10.64
N VAL A 208 14.06 -7.28 -9.67
CA VAL A 208 15.46 -7.72 -9.59
C VAL A 208 15.85 -7.89 -8.12
N VAL A 209 16.66 -8.91 -7.83
CA VAL A 209 17.10 -9.23 -6.47
C VAL A 209 18.61 -9.06 -6.34
N ILE A 210 19.02 -8.42 -5.25
CA ILE A 210 20.39 -8.40 -4.76
C ILE A 210 20.41 -9.18 -3.45
N ASP A 211 21.16 -10.28 -3.43
CA ASP A 211 21.39 -11.11 -2.26
C ASP A 211 22.79 -10.80 -1.70
N MET A 212 22.84 -9.90 -0.71
CA MET A 212 24.09 -9.47 -0.10
C MET A 212 24.45 -10.39 1.06
N PHE A 213 25.43 -11.26 0.84
CA PHE A 213 25.99 -12.12 1.88
C PHE A 213 26.79 -11.28 2.86
N CYS A 214 26.37 -11.27 4.12
CA CYS A 214 27.05 -10.60 5.21
C CYS A 214 26.98 -11.44 6.48
N TYR A 215 27.19 -10.82 7.63
CA TYR A 215 27.09 -11.46 8.94
C TYR A 215 26.43 -10.51 9.94
N ARG A 216 25.96 -11.04 11.07
CA ARG A 216 25.43 -10.24 12.18
C ARG A 216 26.45 -10.21 13.32
N ARG A 217 27.04 -9.04 13.58
CA ARG A 217 28.15 -8.90 14.55
C ARG A 217 27.75 -9.29 15.99
N PHE A 218 26.54 -8.91 16.40
CA PHE A 218 25.98 -9.18 17.73
C PHE A 218 24.84 -10.20 17.64
N GLY A 219 24.16 -10.47 18.76
CA GLY A 219 22.94 -11.26 18.82
C GLY A 219 21.79 -10.69 17.97
N HIS A 220 20.59 -11.26 18.08
CA HIS A 220 19.46 -10.76 17.30
C HIS A 220 19.16 -9.29 17.61
N ASN A 221 19.18 -8.99 18.91
CA ASN A 221 19.33 -7.67 19.49
C ASN A 221 20.70 -7.57 20.20
N GLU A 222 21.11 -6.36 20.58
CA GLU A 222 22.43 -6.07 21.14
C GLU A 222 22.66 -6.67 22.54
N GLY A 223 21.60 -7.05 23.27
CA GLY A 223 21.69 -7.67 24.58
C GLY A 223 21.61 -9.21 24.57
N ASP A 224 21.42 -9.81 23.40
CA ASP A 224 21.29 -11.25 23.21
C ASP A 224 22.66 -11.91 22.98
N ASP A 225 22.89 -13.08 23.59
CA ASP A 225 24.11 -13.87 23.41
C ASP A 225 23.89 -14.99 22.37
N PRO A 226 24.36 -14.80 21.14
CA PRO A 226 24.11 -15.75 20.06
C PRO A 226 24.98 -17.01 20.15
N SER A 227 26.02 -17.03 21.00
CA SER A 227 26.89 -18.20 21.15
C SER A 227 26.15 -19.41 21.73
N MET A 228 25.02 -19.17 22.42
CA MET A 228 24.14 -20.21 22.94
C MET A 228 23.57 -21.14 21.85
N THR A 229 23.41 -20.64 20.62
CA THR A 229 22.83 -21.42 19.50
C THR A 229 23.74 -21.51 18.27
N GLN A 230 24.66 -20.56 18.09
CA GLN A 230 25.54 -20.49 16.92
C GLN A 230 27.03 -20.30 17.31
N PRO A 231 27.60 -21.15 18.18
CA PRO A 231 28.93 -20.92 18.76
C PRO A 231 30.04 -20.83 17.70
N LEU A 232 30.08 -21.76 16.74
CA LEU A 232 31.13 -21.80 15.71
C LEU A 232 31.03 -20.62 14.72
N MET A 233 29.81 -20.18 14.41
CA MET A 233 29.60 -19.01 13.55
C MET A 233 30.13 -17.76 14.25
N TYR A 234 29.80 -17.58 15.52
CA TYR A 234 30.21 -16.39 16.27
C TYR A 234 31.68 -16.40 16.69
N GLU A 235 32.30 -17.57 16.85
CA GLU A 235 33.75 -17.70 16.97
C GLU A 235 34.45 -17.12 15.72
N LYS A 236 33.98 -17.49 14.52
CA LYS A 236 34.48 -16.94 13.26
C LYS A 236 34.22 -15.44 13.13
N ILE A 237 33.01 -14.97 13.42
CA ILE A 237 32.65 -13.54 13.35
C ILE A 237 33.50 -12.70 14.31
N LYS A 238 33.82 -13.23 15.50
CA LYS A 238 34.68 -12.56 16.48
C LYS A 238 36.12 -12.38 15.96
N GLY A 239 36.65 -13.38 15.26
CA GLY A 239 37.97 -13.31 14.61
C GLY A 239 37.99 -12.56 13.28
N HIS A 240 36.82 -12.26 12.69
CA HIS A 240 36.71 -11.61 11.40
C HIS A 240 36.85 -10.08 11.50
N PRO A 241 37.75 -9.44 10.73
CA PRO A 241 37.83 -7.99 10.63
C PRO A 241 36.50 -7.39 10.14
N THR A 242 36.17 -6.20 10.61
CA THR A 242 34.96 -5.51 10.16
C THR A 242 35.09 -5.08 8.70
N THR A 243 33.98 -4.97 7.99
CA THR A 243 33.94 -4.45 6.61
C THR A 243 34.66 -3.11 6.46
N LEU A 244 34.55 -2.21 7.45
CA LEU A 244 35.30 -0.94 7.48
C LEU A 244 36.81 -1.19 7.49
N GLN A 245 37.31 -2.07 8.36
CA GLN A 245 38.74 -2.41 8.43
C GLN A 245 39.24 -3.07 7.14
N ILE A 246 38.45 -3.99 6.56
CA ILE A 246 38.79 -4.67 5.30
C ILE A 246 38.94 -3.64 4.17
N TYR A 247 37.94 -2.76 4.01
CA TYR A 247 37.94 -1.79 2.93
C TYR A 247 38.98 -0.69 3.13
N SER A 248 39.14 -0.16 4.35
CA SER A 248 40.19 0.81 4.68
C SER A 248 41.58 0.25 4.38
N LYS A 249 41.86 -1.01 4.77
CA LYS A 249 43.13 -1.66 4.45
C LYS A 249 43.38 -1.72 2.94
N ARG A 250 42.36 -2.10 2.15
CA ARG A 250 42.47 -2.14 0.69
C ARG A 250 42.76 -0.76 0.08
N LEU A 251 42.13 0.30 0.59
CA LEU A 251 42.39 1.67 0.13
C LEU A 251 43.82 2.15 0.47
N ILE A 252 44.32 1.78 1.65
CA ILE A 252 45.69 2.10 2.10
C ILE A 252 46.72 1.34 1.25
N GLU A 253 46.53 0.03 1.06
CA GLU A 253 47.40 -0.79 0.21
C GLU A 253 47.39 -0.30 -1.26
N GLY A 254 46.27 0.27 -1.71
CA GLY A 254 46.14 0.90 -3.02
C GLY A 254 46.71 2.31 -3.11
N GLY A 255 47.21 2.90 -2.02
CA GLY A 255 47.74 4.26 -1.98
C GLY A 255 46.68 5.36 -2.19
N LEU A 256 45.39 5.05 -2.01
CA LEU A 256 44.28 5.99 -2.19
C LEU A 256 43.97 6.78 -0.91
N MET A 257 44.37 6.26 0.24
CA MET A 257 44.23 6.89 1.56
C MET A 257 45.40 6.48 2.47
N SER A 258 45.76 7.32 3.44
CA SER A 258 46.69 6.96 4.51
C SER A 258 45.97 6.34 5.73
N ALA A 259 46.72 5.69 6.62
CA ALA A 259 46.15 5.16 7.86
C ALA A 259 45.65 6.30 8.78
N GLU A 260 46.41 7.39 8.82
CA GLU A 260 46.10 8.59 9.59
C GLU A 260 44.80 9.25 9.11
N GLU A 261 44.58 9.34 7.78
CA GLU A 261 43.33 9.88 7.23
C GLU A 261 42.10 9.03 7.61
N VAL A 262 42.26 7.71 7.70
CA VAL A 262 41.17 6.81 8.14
C VAL A 262 40.85 7.05 9.62
N GLU A 263 41.87 7.14 10.48
CA GLU A 263 41.70 7.40 11.90
C GLU A 263 41.06 8.77 12.16
N GLU A 264 41.51 9.81 11.44
CA GLU A 264 40.96 11.16 11.54
C GLU A 264 39.46 11.18 11.20
N ARG A 265 39.04 10.50 10.13
CA ARG A 265 37.62 10.40 9.75
C ARG A 265 36.77 9.70 10.80
N VAL A 266 37.29 8.63 11.41
CA VAL A 266 36.61 7.93 12.50
C VAL A 266 36.49 8.83 13.73
N ALA A 267 37.55 9.55 14.09
CA ALA A 267 37.55 10.48 15.20
C ALA A 267 36.57 11.64 14.98
N ALA A 268 36.57 12.24 13.78
CA ALA A 268 35.66 13.30 13.40
C ALA A 268 34.19 12.86 13.47
N PHE A 269 33.87 11.65 12.99
CA PHE A 269 32.51 11.11 13.09
C PHE A 269 32.08 10.87 14.54
N ARG A 270 32.99 10.37 15.40
CA ARG A 270 32.69 10.23 16.84
C ARG A 270 32.44 11.57 17.51
N ALA A 271 33.25 12.58 17.22
CA ALA A 271 33.07 13.93 17.75
C ALA A 271 31.71 14.51 17.35
N GLN A 272 31.29 14.30 16.10
CA GLN A 272 29.96 14.72 15.64
C GLN A 272 28.82 14.05 16.43
N LEU A 273 28.94 12.75 16.72
CA LEU A 273 27.94 12.03 17.50
C LEU A 273 27.88 12.53 18.95
N GLU A 274 29.02 12.87 19.56
CA GLU A 274 29.07 13.44 20.91
C GLU A 274 28.37 14.80 20.97
N GLU A 275 28.68 15.68 20.01
CA GLU A 275 28.02 16.99 19.88
C GLU A 275 26.49 16.85 19.73
N ASP A 276 26.05 15.97 18.84
CA ASP A 276 24.63 15.72 18.63
C ASP A 276 23.96 15.09 19.88
N PHE A 277 24.71 14.33 20.69
CA PHE A 277 24.23 13.75 21.94
C PHE A 277 24.08 14.78 23.07
N GLU A 278 25.00 15.74 23.17
CA GLU A 278 24.91 16.87 24.10
C GLU A 278 23.73 17.80 23.75
N ALA A 279 23.51 18.03 22.45
CA ALA A 279 22.42 18.87 21.95
C ALA A 279 21.00 18.30 22.16
N VAL A 280 20.85 17.06 22.63
CA VAL A 280 19.55 16.37 22.79
C VAL A 280 18.59 17.08 23.74
N SER A 281 19.12 17.70 24.81
CA SER A 281 18.31 18.38 25.83
C SER A 281 17.52 19.58 25.27
N THR A 282 18.08 20.23 24.25
CA THR A 282 17.50 21.40 23.59
C THR A 282 16.74 21.06 22.30
N PHE A 283 16.82 19.82 21.83
CA PHE A 283 16.08 19.38 20.64
C PHE A 283 14.57 19.40 20.92
N ARG A 284 13.82 19.96 19.97
CA ARG A 284 12.37 19.87 19.90
C ARG A 284 11.97 19.43 18.48
N PRO A 285 11.01 18.50 18.32
CA PRO A 285 10.51 18.12 17.00
C PRO A 285 9.87 19.34 16.32
N ASN A 286 10.32 19.70 15.12
CA ASN A 286 9.98 20.99 14.51
C ASN A 286 8.63 21.03 13.76
N LYS A 287 8.05 19.89 13.40
CA LYS A 287 6.69 19.79 12.81
C LYS A 287 6.29 18.33 12.68
N ALA A 288 5.02 18.01 12.86
CA ALA A 288 4.50 16.74 12.39
C ALA A 288 3.87 16.93 11.01
N ASP A 289 4.58 16.46 9.99
CA ASP A 289 4.20 16.64 8.60
C ASP A 289 3.42 15.41 8.10
N TRP A 290 2.09 15.46 8.21
CA TRP A 290 1.21 14.41 7.67
C TRP A 290 0.03 14.90 6.83
N LEU A 291 -0.18 16.22 6.69
CA LEU A 291 -1.26 16.84 5.89
C LEU A 291 -0.75 17.71 4.72
N ASP A 292 0.54 17.69 4.42
CA ASP A 292 1.09 18.44 3.29
C ASP A 292 0.93 17.67 1.96
N GLY A 293 1.24 18.32 0.83
CA GLY A 293 1.16 17.71 -0.50
C GLY A 293 -0.27 17.33 -0.93
N ARG A 294 -0.47 16.06 -1.34
CA ARG A 294 -1.79 15.56 -1.80
C ARG A 294 -2.86 15.52 -0.70
N TRP A 295 -2.44 15.59 0.56
CA TRP A 295 -3.32 15.63 1.73
C TRP A 295 -3.71 17.06 2.12
N SER A 296 -3.21 18.08 1.41
CA SER A 296 -3.56 19.47 1.66
C SER A 296 -5.07 19.70 1.55
N GLY A 297 -5.63 20.42 2.51
CA GLY A 297 -7.07 20.68 2.62
C GLY A 297 -7.86 19.61 3.38
N LEU A 298 -7.23 18.50 3.78
CA LEU A 298 -7.84 17.51 4.68
C LEU A 298 -7.51 17.81 6.15
N SER A 299 -8.37 17.36 7.06
CA SER A 299 -8.31 17.59 8.50
C SER A 299 -8.63 16.33 9.29
N LYS A 300 -8.56 16.43 10.63
CA LYS A 300 -9.11 15.41 11.54
C LYS A 300 -10.64 15.42 11.47
N ALA A 301 -11.26 14.31 11.87
CA ALA A 301 -12.71 14.11 11.80
C ALA A 301 -13.46 14.80 12.95
N GLU A 302 -14.18 15.90 12.69
CA GLU A 302 -14.86 16.71 13.70
C GLU A 302 -16.36 16.92 13.42
N GLY A 303 -17.17 17.03 14.48
CA GLY A 303 -18.54 17.56 14.45
C GLY A 303 -19.53 16.95 13.43
N GLU A 304 -20.38 17.81 12.85
CA GLU A 304 -21.45 17.45 11.89
C GLU A 304 -20.95 17.19 10.46
N ALA A 305 -19.73 17.62 10.12
CA ALA A 305 -19.07 17.39 8.82
C ALA A 305 -18.99 15.89 8.44
N ARG A 306 -19.20 15.00 9.42
CA ARG A 306 -19.27 13.55 9.27
C ARG A 306 -20.38 13.05 8.33
N ARG A 307 -21.45 13.83 8.07
CA ARG A 307 -22.55 13.42 7.18
C ARG A 307 -22.17 13.48 5.70
N GLY A 308 -21.40 14.51 5.31
CA GLY A 308 -20.96 14.77 3.93
C GLY A 308 -22.10 15.22 3.00
N GLU A 309 -21.76 16.01 2.00
CA GLU A 309 -22.67 16.42 0.92
C GLU A 309 -22.57 15.41 -0.22
N THR A 310 -23.61 14.62 -0.44
CA THR A 310 -23.52 13.42 -1.29
C THR A 310 -24.65 13.29 -2.30
N ALA A 311 -25.63 14.19 -2.25
CA ALA A 311 -26.69 14.29 -3.24
C ALA A 311 -26.14 14.71 -4.61
N VAL A 312 -26.77 14.23 -5.68
CA VAL A 312 -26.42 14.59 -7.07
C VAL A 312 -27.67 15.04 -7.79
N GLU A 313 -27.56 16.05 -8.64
CA GLU A 313 -28.69 16.51 -9.45
C GLU A 313 -29.32 15.38 -10.26
N ILE A 314 -30.66 15.28 -10.21
CA ILE A 314 -31.41 14.17 -10.82
C ILE A 314 -31.18 14.11 -12.33
N ARG A 315 -31.11 15.27 -12.98
CA ARG A 315 -30.78 15.37 -14.40
C ARG A 315 -29.42 14.72 -14.69
N LYS A 316 -28.43 14.98 -13.85
CA LYS A 316 -27.08 14.46 -14.01
C LYS A 316 -27.04 12.94 -13.80
N LEU A 317 -27.75 12.43 -12.79
CA LEU A 317 -27.90 10.98 -12.59
C LEU A 317 -28.52 10.28 -13.80
N LYS A 318 -29.52 10.88 -14.46
CA LYS A 318 -30.09 10.34 -15.70
C LYS A 318 -29.13 10.40 -16.88
N GLU A 319 -28.36 11.48 -17.03
CA GLU A 319 -27.33 11.61 -18.07
C GLU A 319 -26.24 10.55 -17.91
N ILE A 320 -25.71 10.39 -16.69
CA ILE A 320 -24.76 9.33 -16.33
C ILE A 320 -25.38 7.96 -16.62
N GLY A 321 -26.60 7.71 -16.15
CA GLY A 321 -27.32 6.46 -16.32
C GLY A 321 -27.48 6.02 -17.77
N ARG A 322 -27.79 6.98 -18.66
CA ARG A 322 -27.82 6.74 -20.10
C ARG A 322 -26.45 6.32 -20.61
N LYS A 323 -25.39 7.07 -20.28
CA LYS A 323 -24.02 6.80 -20.74
C LYS A 323 -23.47 5.46 -20.28
N ILE A 324 -23.65 5.13 -19.01
CA ILE A 324 -23.16 3.85 -18.45
C ILE A 324 -23.98 2.65 -18.94
N THR A 325 -25.07 2.85 -19.68
CA THR A 325 -25.88 1.79 -20.29
C THR A 325 -25.82 1.76 -21.82
N GLU A 326 -25.10 2.72 -22.44
CA GLU A 326 -24.82 2.74 -23.88
C GLU A 326 -23.66 1.80 -24.21
N VAL A 327 -23.82 1.06 -25.30
CA VAL A 327 -22.84 0.13 -25.86
C VAL A 327 -22.64 0.52 -27.34
N PRO A 328 -21.40 0.53 -27.87
CA PRO A 328 -21.16 0.88 -29.27
C PRO A 328 -21.93 -0.04 -30.25
N ASP A 329 -22.36 0.51 -31.39
CA ASP A 329 -23.20 -0.21 -32.37
C ASP A 329 -22.52 -1.48 -32.94
N ASP A 330 -21.19 -1.49 -33.00
CA ASP A 330 -20.35 -2.58 -33.49
C ASP A 330 -19.92 -3.57 -32.39
N PHE A 331 -20.36 -3.35 -31.15
CA PHE A 331 -19.99 -4.17 -30.00
C PHE A 331 -21.03 -5.27 -29.71
N HIS A 332 -20.60 -6.52 -29.80
CA HIS A 332 -21.45 -7.71 -29.71
C HIS A 332 -21.52 -8.22 -28.28
N ILE A 333 -22.36 -7.60 -27.45
CA ILE A 333 -22.53 -8.01 -26.06
C ILE A 333 -23.34 -9.32 -25.91
N HIS A 334 -23.04 -10.11 -24.88
CA HIS A 334 -23.82 -11.30 -24.55
C HIS A 334 -25.29 -10.95 -24.23
N LYS A 335 -26.26 -11.70 -24.77
CA LYS A 335 -27.72 -11.41 -24.68
C LYS A 335 -28.23 -11.20 -23.25
N THR A 336 -27.76 -11.98 -22.28
CA THR A 336 -28.15 -11.83 -20.87
C THR A 336 -27.65 -10.51 -20.28
N VAL A 337 -26.46 -10.05 -20.71
CA VAL A 337 -25.88 -8.78 -20.25
C VAL A 337 -26.58 -7.61 -20.95
N GLN A 338 -26.93 -7.71 -22.24
CA GLN A 338 -27.78 -6.71 -22.90
C GLN A 338 -29.07 -6.47 -22.11
N ARG A 339 -29.79 -7.54 -21.77
CA ARG A 339 -31.03 -7.45 -20.98
C ARG A 339 -30.80 -6.80 -19.60
N PHE A 340 -29.65 -7.07 -18.99
CA PHE A 340 -29.25 -6.42 -17.73
C PHE A 340 -29.07 -4.90 -17.93
N MET A 341 -28.38 -4.49 -18.99
CA MET A 341 -28.18 -3.08 -19.33
C MET A 341 -29.50 -2.37 -19.67
N ASP A 342 -30.39 -3.02 -20.42
CA ASP A 342 -31.72 -2.48 -20.76
C ASP A 342 -32.57 -2.28 -19.50
N ASN A 343 -32.55 -3.23 -18.57
CA ASN A 343 -33.27 -3.13 -17.30
C ASN A 343 -32.70 -2.00 -16.42
N ARG A 344 -31.37 -1.89 -16.33
CA ARG A 344 -30.70 -0.78 -15.63
C ARG A 344 -31.10 0.56 -16.23
N ARG A 345 -31.06 0.68 -17.55
CA ARG A 345 -31.46 1.90 -18.29
C ARG A 345 -32.90 2.29 -17.96
N LYS A 346 -33.82 1.33 -18.06
CA LYS A 346 -35.24 1.54 -17.74
C LYS A 346 -35.44 2.03 -16.31
N ALA A 347 -34.80 1.39 -15.33
CA ALA A 347 -34.92 1.77 -13.92
C ALA A 347 -34.46 3.22 -13.67
N ILE A 348 -33.38 3.64 -14.32
CA ILE A 348 -32.87 5.02 -14.21
C ILE A 348 -33.80 6.02 -14.94
N GLU A 349 -34.29 5.67 -16.13
CA GLU A 349 -35.20 6.54 -16.90
C GLU A 349 -36.52 6.77 -16.16
N THR A 350 -37.13 5.71 -15.62
CA THR A 350 -38.35 5.80 -14.81
C THR A 350 -38.09 6.40 -13.44
N GLY A 351 -36.88 6.22 -12.91
CA GLY A 351 -36.48 6.65 -11.58
C GLY A 351 -36.99 5.76 -10.45
N GLU A 352 -37.30 4.51 -10.76
CA GLU A 352 -37.99 3.55 -9.89
C GLU A 352 -37.24 2.22 -9.90
N ASN A 353 -37.32 1.47 -8.80
CA ASN A 353 -36.69 0.16 -8.64
C ASN A 353 -35.16 0.16 -8.90
N ILE A 354 -34.46 1.20 -8.43
CA ILE A 354 -32.99 1.26 -8.50
C ILE A 354 -32.42 0.20 -7.56
N ASP A 355 -31.74 -0.81 -8.13
CA ASP A 355 -31.07 -1.86 -7.38
C ASP A 355 -29.67 -1.45 -6.90
N TRP A 356 -29.04 -2.32 -6.10
CA TRP A 356 -27.71 -2.11 -5.53
C TRP A 356 -26.63 -1.85 -6.56
N SER A 357 -26.61 -2.61 -7.65
CA SER A 357 -25.59 -2.46 -8.70
C SER A 357 -25.74 -1.16 -9.48
N THR A 358 -26.99 -0.71 -9.64
CA THR A 358 -27.32 0.53 -10.34
C THR A 358 -26.98 1.72 -9.46
N ALA A 359 -27.28 1.67 -8.16
CA ALA A 359 -26.84 2.67 -7.19
C ALA A 359 -25.30 2.76 -7.11
N GLU A 360 -24.60 1.62 -7.11
CA GLU A 360 -23.13 1.59 -7.16
C GLU A 360 -22.59 2.29 -8.41
N ALA A 361 -23.11 1.94 -9.58
CA ALA A 361 -22.66 2.50 -10.85
C ALA A 361 -22.96 4.02 -10.95
N LEU A 362 -24.09 4.48 -10.39
CA LEU A 362 -24.39 5.92 -10.28
C LEU A 362 -23.45 6.63 -9.30
N ALA A 363 -23.07 5.99 -8.19
CA ALA A 363 -22.11 6.57 -7.24
C ALA A 363 -20.73 6.72 -7.87
N PHE A 364 -20.25 5.66 -8.55
CA PHE A 364 -18.98 5.72 -9.28
C PHE A 364 -19.05 6.74 -10.41
N GLY A 365 -20.07 6.67 -11.26
CA GLY A 365 -20.21 7.58 -12.41
C GLY A 365 -20.28 9.05 -12.02
N SER A 366 -20.96 9.37 -10.91
CA SER A 366 -21.03 10.76 -10.42
C SER A 366 -19.70 11.26 -9.86
N LEU A 367 -18.96 10.42 -9.13
CA LEU A 367 -17.61 10.78 -8.66
C LEU A 367 -16.65 10.98 -9.84
N LEU A 368 -16.71 10.10 -10.85
CA LEU A 368 -15.87 10.21 -12.04
C LEU A 368 -16.13 11.50 -12.80
N ASP A 369 -17.39 11.86 -12.98
CA ASP A 369 -17.78 13.11 -13.63
C ASP A 369 -17.37 14.36 -12.81
N GLU A 370 -17.31 14.25 -11.49
CA GLU A 370 -16.74 15.28 -10.59
C GLU A 370 -15.20 15.34 -10.61
N GLY A 371 -14.54 14.52 -11.44
CA GLY A 371 -13.07 14.44 -11.54
C GLY A 371 -12.40 13.61 -10.44
N ILE A 372 -13.18 12.81 -9.69
CA ILE A 372 -12.69 11.95 -8.62
C ILE A 372 -12.49 10.53 -9.16
N LYS A 373 -11.24 10.04 -9.10
CA LYS A 373 -10.89 8.69 -9.57
C LYS A 373 -11.54 7.62 -8.70
N VAL A 374 -11.93 6.52 -9.33
CA VAL A 374 -12.45 5.34 -8.64
C VAL A 374 -11.59 4.14 -9.02
N ARG A 375 -11.03 3.47 -8.02
CA ARG A 375 -10.22 2.26 -8.17
C ARG A 375 -10.86 1.11 -7.39
N LEU A 376 -11.29 0.07 -8.08
CA LEU A 376 -11.90 -1.13 -7.50
C LEU A 376 -11.05 -2.36 -7.82
N SER A 377 -10.47 -2.98 -6.79
CA SER A 377 -9.62 -4.17 -6.93
C SER A 377 -10.20 -5.34 -6.14
N GLY A 378 -10.26 -6.51 -6.75
CA GLY A 378 -10.76 -7.72 -6.10
C GLY A 378 -10.92 -8.87 -7.08
N GLN A 379 -11.13 -10.06 -6.56
CA GLN A 379 -11.31 -11.26 -7.39
C GLN A 379 -12.66 -11.18 -8.11
N ASP A 380 -12.64 -11.20 -9.44
CA ASP A 380 -13.84 -11.09 -10.29
C ASP A 380 -14.65 -9.78 -10.08
N SER A 381 -14.03 -8.69 -9.62
CA SER A 381 -14.72 -7.43 -9.38
C SER A 381 -15.24 -6.76 -10.65
N GLU A 382 -14.69 -7.06 -11.83
CA GLU A 382 -15.17 -6.50 -13.11
C GLU A 382 -16.61 -6.93 -13.44
N ARG A 383 -16.90 -8.23 -13.32
CA ARG A 383 -18.25 -8.79 -13.50
C ARG A 383 -19.06 -8.70 -12.21
N GLY A 384 -18.39 -8.83 -11.08
CA GLY A 384 -18.94 -9.07 -9.75
C GLY A 384 -19.19 -10.56 -9.53
N THR A 385 -18.78 -11.06 -8.36
CA THR A 385 -18.94 -12.47 -7.92
C THR A 385 -20.36 -13.00 -8.15
N PHE A 386 -21.37 -12.16 -7.92
CA PHE A 386 -22.79 -12.52 -8.01
C PHE A 386 -23.41 -12.17 -9.36
N VAL A 387 -22.60 -11.86 -10.38
CA VAL A 387 -23.03 -11.47 -11.73
C VAL A 387 -23.99 -10.27 -11.64
N GLN A 388 -23.58 -9.27 -10.87
CA GLN A 388 -24.40 -8.09 -10.55
C GLN A 388 -23.84 -6.80 -11.13
N ARG A 389 -22.53 -6.69 -11.39
CA ARG A 389 -21.90 -5.39 -11.63
C ARG A 389 -21.80 -5.05 -13.10
N HIS A 390 -21.19 -5.94 -13.88
CA HIS A 390 -20.92 -5.77 -15.31
C HIS A 390 -20.24 -4.42 -15.63
N SER A 391 -19.21 -4.07 -14.86
CA SER A 391 -18.41 -2.85 -15.06
C SER A 391 -17.54 -2.93 -16.32
N VAL A 392 -17.20 -4.14 -16.74
CA VAL A 392 -16.47 -4.43 -17.97
C VAL A 392 -17.31 -5.37 -18.83
N LEU A 393 -17.49 -4.99 -20.09
CA LEU A 393 -18.15 -5.77 -21.11
C LEU A 393 -17.10 -6.40 -22.02
N ASN A 394 -17.36 -7.61 -22.50
CA ASN A 394 -16.49 -8.32 -23.45
C ASN A 394 -17.26 -8.60 -24.74
N ASP A 395 -16.71 -8.18 -25.88
CA ASP A 395 -17.26 -8.45 -27.20
C ASP A 395 -17.22 -9.97 -27.45
N GLN A 396 -18.35 -10.54 -27.85
CA GLN A 396 -18.48 -11.99 -28.05
C GLN A 396 -17.82 -12.50 -29.35
N LYS A 397 -17.34 -11.62 -30.22
CA LYS A 397 -16.62 -11.95 -31.45
C LYS A 397 -15.12 -11.66 -31.35
N THR A 398 -14.72 -10.56 -30.70
CA THR A 398 -13.32 -10.12 -30.66
C THR A 398 -12.64 -10.25 -29.30
N GLU A 399 -13.42 -10.47 -28.23
CA GLU A 399 -12.97 -10.38 -26.82
C GLU A 399 -12.47 -8.98 -26.42
N ASP A 400 -12.72 -7.97 -27.27
CA ASP A 400 -12.42 -6.58 -26.91
C ASP A 400 -13.22 -6.14 -25.69
N ARG A 401 -12.57 -5.33 -24.87
CA ARG A 401 -13.10 -4.88 -23.60
C ARG A 401 -13.66 -3.47 -23.73
N TYR A 402 -14.89 -3.27 -23.29
CA TYR A 402 -15.52 -1.96 -23.16
C TYR A 402 -15.92 -1.68 -21.72
N VAL A 403 -15.62 -0.47 -21.23
CA VAL A 403 -15.88 -0.05 -19.84
C VAL A 403 -16.80 1.16 -19.87
N PRO A 404 -18.13 1.00 -19.71
CA PRO A 404 -19.09 2.10 -19.84
C PRO A 404 -18.81 3.27 -18.89
N LEU A 405 -18.32 3.00 -17.68
CA LEU A 405 -17.94 4.02 -16.70
C LEU A 405 -16.76 4.90 -17.14
N ASN A 406 -15.98 4.49 -18.14
CA ASN A 406 -14.92 5.31 -18.74
C ASN A 406 -15.40 6.14 -19.96
N ASN A 407 -16.72 6.20 -20.21
CA ASN A 407 -17.31 6.83 -21.40
C ASN A 407 -18.55 7.71 -21.05
N ILE A 408 -18.52 8.40 -19.90
CA ILE A 408 -19.57 9.31 -19.43
C ILE A 408 -19.40 10.70 -20.05
N SER A 409 -18.20 11.26 -19.99
CA SER A 409 -17.82 12.57 -20.55
C SER A 409 -16.34 12.58 -20.94
N ASP A 410 -15.88 13.60 -21.67
CA ASP A 410 -14.47 13.71 -22.09
C ASP A 410 -13.57 14.22 -20.93
N GLU A 411 -14.15 14.95 -19.98
CA GLU A 411 -13.46 15.55 -18.84
C GLU A 411 -13.47 14.69 -17.56
N GLN A 412 -14.10 13.51 -17.60
CA GLN A 412 -14.20 12.65 -16.42
C GLN A 412 -12.84 12.13 -15.92
N ALA A 413 -12.82 11.71 -14.65
CA ALA A 413 -11.74 10.91 -14.11
C ALA A 413 -11.75 9.45 -14.61
N GLU A 414 -10.61 8.77 -14.40
CA GLU A 414 -10.40 7.37 -14.75
C GLU A 414 -11.07 6.44 -13.73
N TYR A 415 -11.84 5.47 -14.24
CA TYR A 415 -12.30 4.30 -13.50
C TYR A 415 -11.39 3.11 -13.78
N GLU A 416 -10.70 2.63 -12.75
CA GLU A 416 -9.84 1.46 -12.81
C GLU A 416 -10.48 0.31 -12.02
N VAL A 417 -11.07 -0.65 -12.72
CA VAL A 417 -11.55 -1.91 -12.14
C VAL A 417 -10.60 -3.04 -12.49
N ILE A 418 -10.23 -3.84 -11.50
CA ILE A 418 -9.18 -4.83 -11.61
C ILE A 418 -9.68 -6.16 -11.06
N ASN A 419 -9.70 -7.18 -11.92
CA ASN A 419 -9.69 -8.56 -11.45
C ASN A 419 -8.31 -8.87 -10.87
N SER A 420 -8.21 -8.92 -9.55
CA SER A 420 -6.95 -9.12 -8.84
C SER A 420 -6.44 -10.56 -8.97
N MET A 421 -5.16 -10.76 -8.63
CA MET A 421 -4.65 -12.10 -8.32
C MET A 421 -5.47 -12.71 -7.18
N LEU A 422 -5.49 -14.05 -7.11
CA LEU A 422 -6.10 -14.79 -6.01
C LEU A 422 -5.21 -14.71 -4.76
N SER A 423 -5.18 -13.52 -4.16
CA SER A 423 -4.43 -13.15 -2.97
C SER A 423 -5.20 -12.06 -2.25
N GLU A 424 -5.49 -12.26 -0.97
CA GLU A 424 -6.15 -11.26 -0.14
C GLU A 424 -5.13 -10.32 0.50
N ALA A 425 -4.07 -10.87 1.09
CA ALA A 425 -3.11 -10.11 1.89
C ALA A 425 -2.31 -9.10 1.05
N ALA A 426 -1.67 -9.54 -0.03
CA ALA A 426 -0.89 -8.64 -0.87
C ALA A 426 -1.76 -7.63 -1.62
N VAL A 427 -2.94 -8.03 -2.10
CA VAL A 427 -3.85 -7.11 -2.79
C VAL A 427 -4.41 -6.07 -1.82
N LEU A 428 -4.92 -6.46 -0.64
CA LEU A 428 -5.42 -5.49 0.34
C LEU A 428 -4.32 -4.56 0.84
N GLY A 429 -3.11 -5.09 1.08
CA GLY A 429 -1.94 -4.27 1.44
C GLY A 429 -1.58 -3.27 0.34
N PHE A 430 -1.68 -3.68 -0.93
CA PHE A 430 -1.46 -2.81 -2.08
C PHE A 430 -2.48 -1.69 -2.13
N GLU A 431 -3.77 -2.00 -2.02
CA GLU A 431 -4.83 -0.98 -2.06
C GLU A 431 -4.75 -0.01 -0.87
N TYR A 432 -4.35 -0.50 0.32
CA TYR A 432 -4.02 0.38 1.45
C TYR A 432 -2.85 1.32 1.13
N GLY A 433 -1.76 0.79 0.55
CA GLY A 433 -0.62 1.61 0.11
C GLY A 433 -1.01 2.68 -0.91
N TYR A 434 -1.88 2.33 -1.85
CA TYR A 434 -2.40 3.24 -2.86
C TYR A 434 -3.22 4.37 -2.21
N SER A 435 -4.14 4.04 -1.30
CA SER A 435 -4.99 5.04 -0.63
C SER A 435 -4.21 5.99 0.30
N LEU A 436 -3.04 5.58 0.81
CA LEU A 436 -2.15 6.46 1.56
C LEU A 436 -1.53 7.56 0.68
N ALA A 437 -1.23 7.25 -0.57
CA ALA A 437 -0.61 8.20 -1.50
C ALA A 437 -1.62 9.03 -2.28
N GLU A 438 -2.80 8.47 -2.58
CA GLU A 438 -3.85 9.13 -3.35
C GLU A 438 -5.15 9.31 -2.53
N PRO A 439 -5.21 10.31 -1.62
CA PRO A 439 -6.40 10.56 -0.82
C PRO A 439 -7.57 11.12 -1.62
N ASN A 440 -7.36 11.55 -2.86
CA ASN A 440 -8.38 12.12 -3.74
C ASN A 440 -8.96 11.10 -4.74
N ALA A 441 -8.77 9.80 -4.46
CA ALA A 441 -9.43 8.72 -5.17
C ALA A 441 -10.27 7.87 -4.21
N LEU A 442 -11.42 7.38 -4.69
CA LEU A 442 -12.17 6.34 -4.01
C LEU A 442 -11.49 5.00 -4.30
N VAL A 443 -10.77 4.47 -3.32
CA VAL A 443 -10.06 3.19 -3.42
C VAL A 443 -10.87 2.12 -2.70
N LEU A 444 -11.23 1.05 -3.41
CA LEU A 444 -12.02 -0.05 -2.90
C LEU A 444 -11.30 -1.38 -3.11
N TRP A 445 -11.32 -2.22 -2.08
CA TRP A 445 -10.99 -3.62 -2.16
C TRP A 445 -12.25 -4.47 -1.92
N GLU A 446 -12.52 -5.43 -2.81
CA GLU A 446 -13.65 -6.34 -2.69
C GLU A 446 -13.19 -7.77 -2.46
N ALA A 447 -13.63 -8.35 -1.34
CA ALA A 447 -13.50 -9.78 -1.09
C ALA A 447 -14.54 -10.53 -1.93
N GLN A 448 -14.18 -11.72 -2.44
CA GLN A 448 -15.15 -12.55 -3.18
C GLN A 448 -16.35 -12.94 -2.30
N PHE A 449 -16.06 -13.36 -1.07
CA PHE A 449 -16.97 -13.43 0.07
C PHE A 449 -16.29 -12.77 1.26
N GLY A 450 -17.05 -12.12 2.14
CA GLY A 450 -16.47 -11.40 3.26
C GLY A 450 -15.69 -12.30 4.22
N ASP A 451 -16.04 -13.58 4.27
CA ASP A 451 -15.39 -14.61 5.08
C ASP A 451 -13.87 -14.71 4.80
N PHE A 452 -13.43 -14.47 3.55
CA PHE A 452 -12.04 -14.61 3.11
C PHE A 452 -11.13 -13.44 3.51
N ALA A 453 -11.69 -12.34 4.02
CA ALA A 453 -10.89 -11.20 4.49
C ALA A 453 -9.90 -11.56 5.62
N ASN A 454 -10.13 -12.69 6.31
CA ASN A 454 -9.21 -13.23 7.30
C ASN A 454 -7.83 -13.62 6.72
N GLY A 455 -7.71 -13.90 5.42
CA GLY A 455 -6.42 -14.09 4.75
C GLY A 455 -5.53 -12.85 4.83
N ALA A 456 -6.14 -11.65 4.94
CA ALA A 456 -5.45 -10.38 5.06
C ALA A 456 -5.44 -9.80 6.49
N GLN A 457 -5.64 -10.64 7.52
CA GLN A 457 -5.85 -10.16 8.90
C GLN A 457 -4.72 -9.27 9.41
N VAL A 458 -3.45 -9.58 9.08
CA VAL A 458 -2.31 -8.76 9.51
C VAL A 458 -2.38 -7.36 8.92
N VAL A 459 -2.86 -7.21 7.67
CA VAL A 459 -3.07 -5.90 7.05
C VAL A 459 -4.15 -5.12 7.80
N ILE A 460 -5.26 -5.80 8.13
CA ILE A 460 -6.37 -5.22 8.86
C ILE A 460 -5.94 -4.73 10.26
N ASP A 461 -5.28 -5.58 11.03
CA ASP A 461 -4.88 -5.30 12.41
C ASP A 461 -3.79 -4.24 12.50
N GLN A 462 -2.80 -4.31 11.61
CA GLN A 462 -1.56 -3.55 11.75
C GLN A 462 -1.51 -2.29 10.91
N PHE A 463 -2.42 -2.11 9.95
CA PHE A 463 -2.46 -0.91 9.12
C PHE A 463 -3.84 -0.27 9.13
N ILE A 464 -4.89 -1.01 8.78
CA ILE A 464 -6.22 -0.42 8.57
C ILE A 464 -6.82 0.08 9.90
N SER A 465 -6.79 -0.74 10.95
CA SER A 465 -7.38 -0.37 12.24
C SER A 465 -6.47 0.54 13.09
N SER A 466 -5.16 0.56 12.85
CA SER A 466 -4.19 1.17 13.76
C SER A 466 -3.20 2.15 13.13
N GLY A 467 -3.13 2.26 11.80
CA GLY A 467 -2.13 3.06 11.08
C GLY A 467 -2.21 4.56 11.38
N GLU A 468 -3.41 5.10 11.56
CA GLU A 468 -3.59 6.51 11.92
C GLU A 468 -3.10 6.80 13.34
N ARG A 469 -3.38 5.92 14.30
CA ARG A 469 -2.96 6.12 15.70
C ARG A 469 -1.46 5.89 15.90
N LYS A 470 -0.90 4.90 15.21
CA LYS A 470 0.54 4.58 15.30
C LYS A 470 1.42 5.57 14.55
N TRP A 471 0.99 5.97 13.34
CA TRP A 471 1.88 6.68 12.39
C TRP A 471 1.25 7.93 11.78
N LEU A 472 0.06 8.35 12.24
CA LEU A 472 -0.63 9.55 11.75
C LEU A 472 -0.94 9.47 10.25
N ARG A 473 -1.16 8.24 9.76
CA ARG A 473 -1.50 7.94 8.38
C ARG A 473 -2.99 7.60 8.26
N MET A 474 -3.76 8.57 7.78
CA MET A 474 -5.15 8.37 7.39
C MET A 474 -5.24 7.54 6.11
N SER A 475 -6.39 6.88 5.90
CA SER A 475 -6.68 6.10 4.71
C SER A 475 -8.17 6.18 4.38
N GLY A 476 -8.50 6.34 3.10
CA GLY A 476 -9.89 6.35 2.61
C GLY A 476 -10.38 4.99 2.10
N LEU A 477 -9.60 3.92 2.32
CA LEU A 477 -9.85 2.59 1.76
C LEU A 477 -11.22 2.05 2.17
N VAL A 478 -11.98 1.56 1.19
CA VAL A 478 -13.26 0.87 1.39
C VAL A 478 -13.05 -0.63 1.24
N MET A 479 -13.46 -1.41 2.23
CA MET A 479 -13.51 -2.87 2.14
C MET A 479 -14.95 -3.32 1.90
N LEU A 480 -15.21 -3.93 0.75
CA LEU A 480 -16.50 -4.52 0.39
C LEU A 480 -16.50 -6.00 0.76
N LEU A 481 -17.29 -6.37 1.76
CA LEU A 481 -17.29 -7.71 2.36
C LEU A 481 -18.68 -8.35 2.23
N PRO A 482 -18.90 -9.21 1.22
CA PRO A 482 -20.19 -9.88 1.05
C PRO A 482 -20.59 -10.68 2.31
N HIS A 483 -21.74 -10.36 2.88
CA HIS A 483 -22.19 -10.86 4.18
C HIS A 483 -23.67 -11.26 4.13
N GLY A 484 -24.04 -12.36 4.78
CA GLY A 484 -25.44 -12.78 4.94
C GLY A 484 -25.62 -14.28 5.13
N TYR A 485 -26.44 -14.68 6.12
CA TYR A 485 -26.77 -16.08 6.40
C TYR A 485 -27.84 -16.58 5.42
N GLU A 486 -27.40 -17.27 4.37
CA GLU A 486 -28.25 -17.70 3.25
C GLU A 486 -28.17 -19.22 2.99
N GLY A 487 -27.69 -19.98 3.98
CA GLY A 487 -27.60 -21.44 3.89
C GLY A 487 -26.42 -21.97 3.06
N GLN A 488 -25.44 -21.13 2.71
CA GLN A 488 -24.27 -21.52 1.89
C GLN A 488 -23.09 -22.07 2.73
N GLY A 489 -23.31 -22.33 4.03
CA GLY A 489 -22.29 -22.89 4.92
C GLY A 489 -21.39 -21.84 5.59
N PRO A 490 -20.42 -22.30 6.41
CA PRO A 490 -19.66 -21.46 7.34
C PRO A 490 -18.62 -20.53 6.71
N GLU A 491 -18.28 -20.72 5.43
CA GLU A 491 -17.28 -19.92 4.70
C GLU A 491 -17.89 -18.99 3.64
N HIS A 492 -19.22 -18.88 3.61
CA HIS A 492 -19.97 -18.07 2.64
C HIS A 492 -21.12 -17.31 3.30
N SER A 493 -21.00 -17.02 4.61
CA SER A 493 -22.09 -16.47 5.41
C SER A 493 -21.69 -15.24 6.21
N SER A 494 -20.48 -15.19 6.72
CA SER A 494 -20.07 -14.18 7.68
C SER A 494 -18.72 -13.56 7.35
N ALA A 495 -18.77 -12.29 6.95
CA ALA A 495 -17.64 -11.38 7.01
C ALA A 495 -17.04 -11.15 8.41
N ARG A 496 -17.58 -11.76 9.48
CA ARG A 496 -17.12 -11.59 10.87
C ARG A 496 -17.21 -10.14 11.35
N LEU A 497 -18.40 -9.55 11.18
CA LEU A 497 -18.72 -8.18 11.58
C LEU A 497 -18.25 -7.86 13.02
N GLU A 498 -18.41 -8.81 13.94
CA GLU A 498 -18.01 -8.71 15.33
C GLU A 498 -16.51 -8.40 15.51
N ARG A 499 -15.64 -8.90 14.62
CA ARG A 499 -14.20 -8.68 14.69
C ARG A 499 -13.86 -7.22 14.38
N TYR A 500 -14.50 -6.64 13.36
CA TYR A 500 -14.30 -5.24 13.04
C TYR A 500 -14.85 -4.33 14.13
N LEU A 501 -16.01 -4.67 14.71
CA LEU A 501 -16.54 -3.92 15.85
C LEU A 501 -15.60 -3.97 17.06
N GLN A 502 -15.00 -5.13 17.35
CA GLN A 502 -14.03 -5.27 18.45
C GLN A 502 -12.76 -4.43 18.24
N MET A 503 -12.34 -4.24 16.99
CA MET A 503 -11.18 -3.41 16.64
C MET A 503 -11.52 -1.92 16.54
N CYS A 504 -12.80 -1.51 16.62
CA CYS A 504 -13.17 -0.10 16.58
C CYS A 504 -12.78 0.58 17.91
N ALA A 505 -11.94 1.62 17.82
CA ALA A 505 -11.59 2.47 18.94
C ALA A 505 -11.21 3.86 18.43
N GLU A 506 -11.58 4.90 19.17
CA GLU A 506 -11.14 6.28 18.92
C GLU A 506 -11.32 6.78 17.45
N ASP A 507 -12.46 6.41 16.83
CA ASP A 507 -12.82 6.77 15.46
C ASP A 507 -11.78 6.31 14.41
N ASN A 508 -11.12 5.17 14.64
CA ASN A 508 -10.11 4.62 13.74
C ASN A 508 -10.67 4.11 12.40
N MET A 509 -11.89 3.59 12.39
CA MET A 509 -12.56 3.10 11.17
C MET A 509 -14.09 3.16 11.30
N GLN A 510 -14.77 3.02 10.16
CA GLN A 510 -16.23 3.02 10.05
C GLN A 510 -16.70 1.63 9.65
N VAL A 511 -17.64 1.05 10.39
CA VAL A 511 -18.24 -0.24 10.06
C VAL A 511 -19.72 -0.02 9.77
N ALA A 512 -20.19 -0.45 8.60
CA ALA A 512 -21.58 -0.29 8.19
C ALA A 512 -22.16 -1.55 7.54
N ASN A 513 -23.46 -1.73 7.71
CA ASN A 513 -24.27 -2.77 7.09
C ASN A 513 -25.50 -2.09 6.49
N CYS A 514 -25.39 -1.64 5.24
CA CYS A 514 -26.48 -0.95 4.56
C CYS A 514 -27.57 -1.93 4.15
N THR A 515 -28.83 -1.48 4.12
CA THR A 515 -29.98 -2.31 3.73
C THR A 515 -30.70 -1.81 2.47
N THR A 516 -30.38 -0.60 2.00
CA THR A 516 -30.99 0.03 0.82
C THR A 516 -29.93 0.50 -0.17
N PRO A 517 -30.23 0.49 -1.49
CA PRO A 517 -29.35 1.03 -2.53
C PRO A 517 -29.00 2.50 -2.33
N MET A 518 -29.95 3.35 -1.89
CA MET A 518 -29.63 4.76 -1.59
C MET A 518 -28.50 4.89 -0.57
N ASN A 519 -28.51 4.07 0.49
CA ASN A 519 -27.56 4.27 1.58
C ASN A 519 -26.17 3.84 1.14
N TYR A 520 -26.11 2.82 0.27
CA TYR A 520 -24.87 2.41 -0.38
C TYR A 520 -24.30 3.49 -1.31
N PHE A 521 -25.13 4.11 -2.15
CA PHE A 521 -24.68 5.23 -2.98
C PHE A 521 -24.09 6.38 -2.14
N HIS A 522 -24.83 6.81 -1.12
CA HIS A 522 -24.41 7.94 -0.31
C HIS A 522 -23.18 7.61 0.54
N ILE A 523 -23.06 6.40 1.09
CA ILE A 523 -21.90 6.04 1.91
C ILE A 523 -20.60 6.00 1.10
N LEU A 524 -20.66 5.55 -0.17
CA LEU A 524 -19.53 5.58 -1.09
C LEU A 524 -19.10 7.01 -1.41
N ARG A 525 -20.04 7.86 -1.84
CA ARG A 525 -19.75 9.28 -2.12
C ARG A 525 -19.23 10.02 -0.89
N ARG A 526 -19.76 9.68 0.30
CA ARG A 526 -19.33 10.27 1.58
C ARG A 526 -17.85 10.03 1.88
N GLN A 527 -17.22 8.98 1.36
CA GLN A 527 -15.76 8.80 1.52
C GLN A 527 -14.96 9.96 0.91
N MET A 528 -15.49 10.58 -0.15
CA MET A 528 -14.79 11.61 -0.92
C MET A 528 -15.26 13.03 -0.59
N HIS A 529 -16.54 13.22 -0.29
CA HIS A 529 -17.11 14.55 0.07
C HIS A 529 -16.96 14.93 1.55
N ARG A 530 -16.07 14.26 2.27
CA ARG A 530 -15.64 14.69 3.60
C ARG A 530 -14.24 15.26 3.49
N ASN A 531 -13.91 16.23 4.33
CA ASN A 531 -12.58 16.81 4.42
C ASN A 531 -11.61 15.93 5.25
N PHE A 532 -11.90 14.64 5.42
CA PHE A 532 -11.03 13.69 6.12
C PHE A 532 -11.16 12.30 5.46
N ARG A 533 -10.24 11.39 5.80
CA ARG A 533 -10.27 10.00 5.30
C ARG A 533 -10.25 9.02 6.46
N LYS A 534 -11.20 8.08 6.44
CA LYS A 534 -11.26 6.94 7.37
C LYS A 534 -11.54 5.67 6.59
N PRO A 535 -10.94 4.53 6.98
CA PRO A 535 -11.30 3.25 6.41
C PRO A 535 -12.79 2.96 6.61
N LEU A 536 -13.41 2.37 5.60
CA LEU A 536 -14.83 2.01 5.62
C LEU A 536 -14.98 0.51 5.36
N ILE A 537 -15.43 -0.23 6.38
CA ILE A 537 -15.74 -1.65 6.31
C ILE A 537 -17.23 -1.81 6.02
N LEU A 538 -17.57 -2.31 4.83
CA LEU A 538 -18.94 -2.50 4.38
C LEU A 538 -19.30 -3.98 4.33
N MET A 539 -20.30 -4.35 5.11
CA MET A 539 -21.02 -5.62 4.92
C MET A 539 -21.89 -5.47 3.68
N THR A 540 -21.39 -5.90 2.52
CA THR A 540 -22.12 -5.80 1.26
C THR A 540 -23.10 -6.97 1.13
N PRO A 541 -24.25 -6.77 0.46
CA PRO A 541 -25.25 -7.81 0.37
C PRO A 541 -24.90 -8.90 -0.63
N LYS A 542 -25.55 -10.05 -0.47
CA LYS A 542 -25.61 -11.13 -1.46
C LYS A 542 -27.00 -11.26 -2.07
N SER A 543 -27.98 -11.79 -1.34
CA SER A 543 -29.38 -11.90 -1.80
C SER A 543 -30.06 -10.55 -2.04
N LEU A 544 -29.75 -9.52 -1.24
CA LEU A 544 -30.38 -8.19 -1.41
C LEU A 544 -30.00 -7.53 -2.74
N LEU A 545 -28.94 -7.98 -3.41
CA LEU A 545 -28.57 -7.48 -4.75
C LEU A 545 -29.71 -7.59 -5.76
N ARG A 546 -30.65 -8.54 -5.58
CA ARG A 546 -31.78 -8.79 -6.47
C ARG A 546 -33.14 -8.81 -5.74
N HIS A 547 -33.16 -8.48 -4.45
CA HIS A 547 -34.39 -8.58 -3.67
C HIS A 547 -35.33 -7.41 -4.00
N LYS A 548 -36.58 -7.71 -4.40
CA LYS A 548 -37.54 -6.70 -4.89
C LYS A 548 -37.92 -5.59 -3.90
N ARG A 549 -37.80 -5.88 -2.59
CA ARG A 549 -37.97 -4.87 -1.52
C ARG A 549 -36.71 -4.05 -1.22
N ALA A 550 -35.54 -4.47 -1.71
CA ALA A 550 -34.27 -3.80 -1.46
C ALA A 550 -33.92 -2.92 -2.67
N VAL A 551 -34.80 -1.99 -2.97
CA VAL A 551 -34.70 -1.04 -4.07
C VAL A 551 -34.88 0.38 -3.56
N SER A 552 -34.41 1.38 -4.32
CA SER A 552 -34.63 2.80 -4.04
C SER A 552 -35.20 3.51 -5.27
N THR A 553 -35.68 4.73 -5.07
CA THR A 553 -36.11 5.67 -6.11
C THR A 553 -34.98 6.63 -6.46
N LEU A 554 -34.98 7.16 -7.68
CA LEU A 554 -33.93 8.08 -8.12
C LEU A 554 -33.89 9.38 -7.28
N LYS A 555 -35.04 9.78 -6.72
CA LYS A 555 -35.17 10.96 -5.85
C LYS A 555 -34.35 10.83 -4.57
N GLU A 556 -34.19 9.61 -4.04
CA GLU A 556 -33.43 9.35 -2.81
C GLU A 556 -31.91 9.51 -2.98
N PHE A 557 -31.42 9.75 -4.20
CA PHE A 557 -30.03 10.12 -4.50
C PHE A 557 -29.88 11.61 -4.82
N GLY A 558 -31.00 12.33 -4.92
CA GLY A 558 -31.12 13.71 -5.38
C GLY A 558 -30.93 14.77 -4.29
N PRO A 559 -31.09 16.07 -4.65
CA PRO A 559 -30.99 17.16 -3.68
C PRO A 559 -31.86 16.95 -2.44
N GLY A 560 -31.27 17.15 -1.26
CA GLY A 560 -31.91 16.94 0.04
C GLY A 560 -31.76 15.53 0.62
N SER A 561 -31.22 14.57 -0.12
CA SER A 561 -30.88 13.24 0.39
C SER A 561 -29.43 13.15 0.88
N SER A 562 -29.13 12.11 1.67
CA SER A 562 -27.78 11.87 2.23
C SER A 562 -27.70 10.47 2.82
N PHE A 563 -26.53 10.10 3.36
CA PHE A 563 -26.38 8.88 4.13
C PHE A 563 -27.18 8.93 5.45
N HIS A 564 -27.87 7.83 5.74
CA HIS A 564 -28.62 7.61 6.97
C HIS A 564 -27.90 6.58 7.86
N ARG A 565 -27.46 6.99 9.05
CA ARG A 565 -26.87 6.09 10.07
C ARG A 565 -27.89 5.11 10.62
N VAL A 566 -29.13 5.57 10.75
CA VAL A 566 -30.30 4.83 11.20
C VAL A 566 -31.41 5.16 10.21
N LEU A 567 -32.10 4.13 9.73
CA LEU A 567 -33.33 4.29 8.95
C LEU A 567 -34.50 4.28 9.94
N TRP A 568 -35.35 5.29 9.86
CA TRP A 568 -36.58 5.34 10.65
C TRP A 568 -37.61 4.41 10.03
N ASP A 569 -38.48 3.86 10.88
CA ASP A 569 -39.63 3.11 10.41
C ASP A 569 -40.61 4.07 9.73
N ASP A 570 -40.91 3.81 8.47
CA ASP A 570 -41.83 4.57 7.62
C ASP A 570 -43.20 3.88 7.44
N ALA A 571 -43.45 2.81 8.22
CA ALA A 571 -44.70 2.05 8.25
C ALA A 571 -45.89 2.79 8.86
#